data_AF-A0A927ZBJ5-F1
#
_entry.id   AF-A0A927ZBJ5-F1
#
_cell.length_a   1.000
_cell.length_b   1.000
_cell.length_c   1.000
_cell.angle_alpha   90.00
_cell.angle_beta   90.00
_cell.angle_gamma   90.00
#
_symmetry.space_group_name_H-M   'P 1'
#
loop_
_entity.id
_entity.type
_entity.pdbx_description
1 polymer ?
#
loop_
_entity_poly.entity_id
_entity_poly.type
_entity_poly.pdbx_seq_one_letter_code
_entity_poly.pdbx_strand_id
1 'polypeptide(L)'
;MSFSFGLRDLLDPMKRLIMGVLLIALGIFCMIGKNWYQGMERSDCAVVEATFDDCKYHSDSDGGIDVNSVYLTFDDYGSDLDIHTSCAGDELIERLMDLKSGAKMKLLVHEKTKIIYELKVNGETWLDFDDARASIEKNNNIITIVGYIMLGLGVIFAISAIIPMFFVKGSRGE
;
A
#
# COMPACT_ATOMS: atom_id res chain seq x y z
N MET A 1 -16.07 7.01 -16.99
CA MET A 1 -16.97 5.86 -16.82
C MET A 1 -17.72 6.05 -15.51
N SER A 2 -19.00 6.40 -15.53
CA SER A 2 -19.81 6.59 -14.32
C SER A 2 -20.42 5.25 -13.92
N PHE A 3 -19.92 4.63 -12.85
CA PHE A 3 -20.57 3.47 -12.23
C PHE A 3 -21.74 3.97 -11.37
N SER A 4 -22.91 4.12 -11.99
CA SER A 4 -24.16 4.26 -11.27
C SER A 4 -24.54 2.90 -10.68
N PHE A 5 -24.20 2.67 -9.41
CA PHE A 5 -24.61 1.47 -8.68
C PHE A 5 -25.97 1.72 -8.03
N GLY A 6 -27.04 1.23 -8.65
CA GLY A 6 -28.39 1.43 -8.16
C GLY A 6 -28.79 0.40 -7.10
N LEU A 7 -29.68 0.77 -6.18
CA LEU A 7 -30.27 -0.17 -5.19
C LEU A 7 -30.96 -1.39 -5.84
N ARG A 8 -31.35 -1.27 -7.11
CA ARG A 8 -31.91 -2.36 -7.94
C ARG A 8 -30.86 -3.39 -8.35
N ASP A 9 -29.60 -2.99 -8.49
CA ASP A 9 -28.50 -3.89 -8.84
C ASP A 9 -28.14 -4.82 -7.68
N LEU A 10 -28.40 -4.38 -6.45
CA LEU A 10 -28.32 -5.18 -5.22
C LEU A 10 -29.38 -6.28 -5.12
N LEU A 11 -30.47 -6.19 -5.89
CA LEU A 11 -31.54 -7.20 -5.89
C LEU A 11 -31.28 -8.35 -6.89
N ASP A 12 -30.38 -8.16 -7.85
CA ASP A 12 -30.05 -9.19 -8.84
C ASP A 12 -29.11 -10.26 -8.23
N PRO A 13 -29.49 -11.55 -8.23
CA PRO A 13 -28.66 -12.60 -7.66
C PRO A 13 -27.34 -12.81 -8.43
N MET A 14 -27.30 -12.62 -9.75
CA MET A 14 -26.07 -12.74 -10.53
C MET A 14 -25.08 -11.61 -10.21
N LYS A 15 -25.57 -10.38 -10.06
CA LYS A 15 -24.71 -9.23 -9.69
C LYS A 15 -24.15 -9.38 -8.27
N ARG A 16 -24.96 -9.86 -7.33
CA ARG A 16 -24.51 -10.18 -5.97
C ARG A 16 -23.44 -11.27 -5.93
N LEU A 17 -23.58 -12.31 -6.77
CA LEU A 17 -22.57 -13.36 -6.88
C LEU A 17 -21.25 -12.82 -7.44
N ILE A 18 -21.31 -12.03 -8.52
CA ILE A 18 -20.13 -11.39 -9.11
C ILE A 18 -19.44 -10.47 -8.09
N MET A 19 -20.21 -9.63 -7.39
CA MET A 19 -19.68 -8.74 -6.36
C MET A 19 -19.06 -9.52 -5.19
N GLY A 20 -19.70 -10.62 -4.77
CA GLY A 20 -19.17 -11.51 -3.74
C GLY A 20 -17.82 -12.12 -4.13
N VAL A 21 -17.70 -12.64 -5.35
CA VAL A 21 -16.44 -13.20 -5.88
C VAL A 21 -15.36 -12.13 -5.99
N LEU A 22 -15.69 -10.92 -6.46
CA LEU A 22 -14.74 -9.81 -6.55
C LEU A 22 -14.22 -9.39 -5.17
N LEU A 23 -15.09 -9.25 -4.18
CA LEU A 23 -14.70 -8.92 -2.81
C LEU A 23 -13.81 -10.00 -2.19
N ILE A 24 -14.10 -11.28 -2.46
CA ILE A 24 -13.24 -12.40 -2.02
C ILE A 24 -11.86 -12.31 -2.68
N ALA A 25 -11.80 -12.08 -3.99
CA ALA A 25 -10.55 -11.96 -4.73
C ALA A 25 -9.71 -10.78 -4.23
N LEU A 26 -10.33 -9.61 -4.00
CA LEU A 26 -9.67 -8.43 -3.43
C LEU A 26 -9.19 -8.68 -2.00
N GLY A 27 -9.98 -9.37 -1.17
CA GLY A 27 -9.57 -9.70 0.20
C GLY A 27 -8.38 -10.67 0.24
N ILE A 28 -8.34 -11.67 -0.64
CA ILE A 28 -7.17 -12.55 -0.82
C ILE A 28 -5.96 -11.74 -1.27
N PHE A 29 -6.14 -10.85 -2.25
CA PHE A 29 -5.07 -9.99 -2.74
C PHE A 29 -4.46 -9.11 -1.62
N CYS A 30 -5.29 -8.48 -0.79
CA CYS A 30 -4.83 -7.72 0.38
C CYS A 30 -4.02 -8.58 1.37
N MET A 31 -4.40 -9.84 1.57
CA MET A 31 -3.64 -10.74 2.44
C MET A 31 -2.29 -11.16 1.85
N ILE A 32 -2.21 -11.37 0.54
CA ILE A 32 -0.94 -11.68 -0.13
C ILE A 32 0.01 -10.48 -0.05
N GLY A 33 -0.50 -9.26 -0.23
CA GLY A 33 0.29 -8.02 -0.14
C GLY A 33 0.97 -7.81 1.22
N LYS A 34 0.38 -8.33 2.31
CA LYS A 34 0.99 -8.31 3.66
C LYS A 34 2.41 -8.90 3.68
N ASN A 35 2.65 -9.96 2.90
CA ASN A 35 3.93 -10.67 2.93
C ASN A 35 5.07 -9.88 2.28
N TRP A 36 4.78 -8.79 1.56
CA TRP A 36 5.82 -7.99 0.91
C TRP A 36 6.63 -7.16 1.90
N TYR A 37 6.10 -6.91 3.09
CA TYR A 37 6.66 -5.98 4.07
C TYR A 37 6.71 -6.57 5.50
N GLN A 38 6.56 -7.89 5.64
CA GLN A 38 6.50 -8.53 6.94
C GLN A 38 7.86 -8.54 7.67
N GLY A 39 7.89 -7.99 8.88
CA GLY A 39 8.87 -8.33 9.92
C GLY A 39 10.34 -8.08 9.57
N MET A 40 10.66 -6.97 8.90
CA MET A 40 12.05 -6.66 8.56
C MET A 40 12.90 -6.41 9.80
N GLU A 41 14.00 -7.14 9.90
CA GLU A 41 15.04 -6.89 10.89
C GLU A 41 16.10 -5.95 10.32
N ARG A 42 16.80 -5.25 11.21
CA ARG A 42 17.88 -4.33 10.81
C ARG A 42 19.01 -5.05 10.06
N SER A 43 19.18 -6.35 10.32
CA SER A 43 20.13 -7.24 9.64
C SER A 43 19.79 -7.52 8.19
N ASP A 44 18.53 -7.35 7.78
CA ASP A 44 18.08 -7.55 6.40
C ASP A 44 18.33 -6.30 5.53
N CYS A 45 18.82 -5.22 6.14
CA CYS A 45 19.07 -3.96 5.47
C CYS A 45 20.56 -3.73 5.24
N ALA A 46 20.88 -3.21 4.06
CA ALA A 46 22.21 -2.74 3.71
C ALA A 46 22.38 -1.28 4.14
N VAL A 47 23.52 -0.97 4.73
CA VAL A 47 23.95 0.41 4.96
C VAL A 47 24.53 0.95 3.66
N VAL A 48 23.94 2.01 3.12
CA VAL A 48 24.38 2.64 1.87
C VAL A 48 24.77 4.08 2.19
N GLU A 49 25.95 4.49 1.73
CA GLU A 49 26.36 5.90 1.75
C GLU A 49 26.31 6.40 0.31
N ALA A 50 25.51 7.41 0.04
CA ALA A 50 25.23 7.91 -1.29
C ALA A 50 25.09 9.44 -1.29
N THR A 51 25.28 10.04 -2.46
CA THR A 51 25.24 11.46 -2.73
C THR A 51 23.91 11.77 -3.41
N PHE A 52 23.06 12.52 -2.70
CA PHE A 52 21.75 12.91 -3.17
C PHE A 52 21.85 13.71 -4.48
N ASP A 53 21.06 13.35 -5.47
CA ASP A 53 20.93 14.10 -6.72
C ASP A 53 19.57 14.79 -6.79
N ASP A 54 18.48 14.00 -6.77
CA ASP A 54 17.13 14.49 -6.99
C ASP A 54 16.07 13.69 -6.21
N CYS A 55 14.91 14.31 -5.98
CA CYS A 55 13.76 13.71 -5.31
C CYS A 55 12.53 13.80 -6.20
N LYS A 56 11.96 12.65 -6.57
CA LYS A 56 10.72 12.56 -7.36
C LYS A 56 9.58 12.12 -6.46
N TYR A 57 8.50 12.89 -6.48
CA TYR A 57 7.25 12.56 -5.79
C TYR A 57 6.13 12.35 -6.81
N HIS A 58 5.27 11.35 -6.56
CA HIS A 58 4.03 11.17 -7.30
C HIS A 58 2.87 11.61 -6.40
N SER A 59 2.19 12.69 -6.77
CA SER A 59 0.97 13.17 -6.11
C SER A 59 -0.23 12.91 -7.02
N ASP A 60 -1.28 12.25 -6.51
CA ASP A 60 -2.48 11.92 -7.28
C ASP A 60 -3.45 13.10 -7.46
N SER A 61 -3.19 14.27 -6.86
CA SER A 61 -4.14 15.40 -6.85
C SER A 61 -3.51 16.76 -7.11
N ASP A 62 -4.21 17.55 -7.92
CA ASP A 62 -3.97 18.97 -8.24
C ASP A 62 -4.19 19.84 -6.97
N GLY A 63 -3.22 19.82 -6.04
CA GLY A 63 -3.18 20.74 -4.88
C GLY A 63 -3.08 20.11 -3.48
N GLY A 64 -2.79 18.81 -3.32
CA GLY A 64 -2.58 18.18 -2.02
C GLY A 64 -1.34 17.28 -1.99
N ILE A 65 -0.62 17.26 -0.86
CA ILE A 65 0.54 16.38 -0.58
C ILE A 65 0.03 14.97 -0.24
N ASP A 66 -0.80 14.37 -1.09
CA ASP A 66 -1.11 12.93 -0.99
C ASP A 66 -0.06 12.22 -1.85
N VAL A 67 1.12 12.03 -1.25
CA VAL A 67 2.27 11.45 -1.94
C VAL A 67 2.17 9.93 -1.91
N ASN A 68 1.97 9.35 -3.09
CA ASN A 68 1.83 7.90 -3.30
C ASN A 68 3.16 7.15 -3.34
N SER A 69 4.28 7.85 -3.45
CA SER A 69 5.64 7.30 -3.41
C SER A 69 6.67 8.43 -3.47
N VAL A 70 7.76 8.31 -2.70
CA VAL A 70 8.90 9.24 -2.72
C VAL A 70 10.13 8.49 -3.19
N TYR A 71 10.59 8.79 -4.40
CA TYR A 71 11.79 8.19 -4.98
C TYR A 71 12.98 9.14 -4.86
N LEU A 72 14.05 8.68 -4.23
CA LEU A 72 15.33 9.39 -4.15
C LEU A 72 16.28 8.86 -5.21
N THR A 73 16.86 9.78 -5.98
CA THR A 73 17.91 9.52 -6.96
C THR A 73 19.25 9.95 -6.38
N PHE A 74 20.30 9.18 -6.67
CA PHE A 74 21.66 9.45 -6.18
C PHE A 74 22.67 9.29 -7.32
N ASP A 75 23.70 10.13 -7.33
CA ASP A 75 24.73 10.15 -8.39
C ASP A 75 25.55 8.86 -8.46
N ASP A 76 25.85 8.32 -7.29
CA ASP A 76 26.74 7.20 -6.99
C ASP A 76 25.97 5.89 -6.72
N TYR A 77 24.65 5.91 -6.90
CA TYR A 77 23.79 4.74 -6.73
C TYR A 77 22.89 4.56 -7.96
N GLY A 78 23.16 3.51 -8.75
CA GLY A 78 22.57 3.34 -10.10
C GLY A 78 21.08 2.97 -10.16
N SER A 79 20.33 3.12 -9.07
CA SER A 79 18.88 2.84 -9.03
C SER A 79 18.18 3.73 -8.01
N ASP A 80 17.01 4.24 -8.36
CA ASP A 80 16.18 5.02 -7.45
C ASP A 80 15.78 4.17 -6.22
N LEU A 81 15.76 4.81 -5.05
CA LEU A 81 15.35 4.20 -3.79
C LEU A 81 14.04 4.81 -3.31
N ASP A 82 13.18 4.00 -2.70
CA ASP A 82 11.83 4.42 -2.31
C ASP A 82 11.74 4.70 -0.80
N ILE A 83 11.05 5.78 -0.41
CA ILE A 83 10.56 5.96 0.95
C ILE A 83 9.07 5.60 0.93
N HIS A 84 8.73 4.54 1.66
CA HIS A 84 7.36 4.06 1.73
C HIS A 84 6.42 5.17 2.24
N THR A 85 5.27 5.36 1.60
CA THR A 85 4.33 6.48 1.86
C THR A 85 3.89 6.60 3.30
N SER A 86 3.69 5.48 4.00
CA SER A 86 3.33 5.48 5.42
C SER A 86 4.38 6.15 6.32
N CYS A 87 5.58 6.39 5.81
CA CYS A 87 6.70 7.01 6.50
C CYS A 87 7.06 8.39 5.93
N ALA A 88 6.56 8.73 4.75
CA ALA A 88 6.80 9.99 4.06
C ALA A 88 5.84 11.08 4.57
N GLY A 89 6.04 11.55 5.80
CA GLY A 89 5.29 12.68 6.33
C GLY A 89 5.66 14.01 5.66
N ASP A 90 4.74 14.99 5.70
CA ASP A 90 4.91 16.31 5.08
C ASP A 90 6.24 16.98 5.45
N GLU A 91 6.64 16.94 6.73
CA GLU A 91 7.91 17.52 7.19
C GLU A 91 9.13 16.86 6.53
N LEU A 92 9.12 15.54 6.36
CA LEU A 92 10.21 14.84 5.68
C LEU A 92 10.25 15.20 4.19
N ILE A 93 9.08 15.31 3.55
CA ILE A 93 8.97 15.69 2.15
C ILE A 93 9.47 17.12 1.94
N GLU A 94 9.05 18.08 2.76
CA GLU A 94 9.51 19.47 2.70
C GLU A 94 11.04 19.55 2.87
N ARG A 95 11.60 18.84 3.85
CA ARG A 95 13.06 18.77 4.05
C ARG A 95 13.80 18.17 2.85
N LEU A 96 13.21 17.18 2.19
CA LEU A 96 13.78 16.56 0.99
C LEU A 96 13.69 17.48 -0.25
N MET A 97 12.62 18.26 -0.38
CA MET A 97 12.46 19.24 -1.46
C MET A 97 13.47 20.40 -1.33
N ASP A 98 13.80 20.80 -0.10
CA ASP A 98 14.79 21.85 0.16
C ASP A 98 16.24 21.34 0.13
N LEU A 99 16.44 20.02 0.03
CA LEU A 99 17.75 19.42 0.03
C LEU A 99 18.48 19.71 -1.30
N LYS A 100 19.71 20.21 -1.19
CA LYS A 100 20.55 20.46 -2.37
C LYS A 100 21.19 19.17 -2.86
N SER A 101 21.18 18.96 -4.17
CA SER A 101 22.02 17.98 -4.86
C SER A 101 23.49 18.09 -4.39
N GLY A 102 24.16 16.95 -4.28
CA GLY A 102 25.51 16.80 -3.72
C GLY A 102 25.56 16.53 -2.21
N ALA A 103 24.42 16.45 -1.52
CA ALA A 103 24.38 16.15 -0.09
C ALA A 103 24.71 14.69 0.19
N LYS A 104 25.64 14.43 1.13
CA LYS A 104 25.96 13.07 1.56
C LYS A 104 24.91 12.53 2.52
N MET A 105 24.36 11.39 2.17
CA MET A 105 23.34 10.69 2.95
C MET A 105 23.85 9.32 3.37
N LYS A 106 23.41 8.90 4.56
CA LYS A 106 23.57 7.54 5.04
C LYS A 106 22.19 6.91 5.16
N LEU A 107 22.01 5.81 4.46
CA LEU A 107 20.75 5.12 4.27
C LEU A 107 20.82 3.74 4.88
N LEU A 108 19.71 3.28 5.42
CA LEU A 108 19.50 1.87 5.70
C LEU A 108 18.39 1.37 4.79
N VAL A 109 18.77 0.50 3.84
CA VAL A 109 17.93 0.13 2.69
C VAL A 109 17.69 -1.37 2.69
N HIS A 110 16.45 -1.79 2.51
CA HIS A 110 16.16 -3.20 2.31
C HIS A 110 16.47 -3.61 0.86
N GLU A 111 17.36 -4.60 0.68
CA GLU A 111 17.92 -4.90 -0.65
C GLU A 111 16.90 -5.37 -1.69
N LYS A 112 15.83 -6.06 -1.25
CA LYS A 112 14.82 -6.64 -2.15
C LYS A 112 13.75 -5.64 -2.54
N THR A 113 13.26 -4.85 -1.58
CA THR A 113 12.18 -3.89 -1.83
C THR A 113 12.69 -2.52 -2.24
N LYS A 114 13.99 -2.24 -2.05
CA LYS A 114 14.62 -0.93 -2.26
C LYS A 114 14.02 0.20 -1.41
N ILE A 115 13.32 -0.18 -0.34
CA ILE A 115 12.74 0.77 0.61
C ILE A 115 13.81 1.23 1.59
N ILE A 116 13.85 2.54 1.81
CA ILE A 116 14.66 3.21 2.82
C ILE A 116 13.90 3.17 4.15
N TYR A 117 14.53 2.56 5.16
CA TYR A 117 14.03 2.52 6.52
C TYR A 117 14.69 3.55 7.43
N GLU A 118 15.92 3.97 7.13
CA GLU A 118 16.62 5.00 7.88
C GLU A 118 17.28 5.97 6.91
N LEU A 119 17.14 7.26 7.20
CA LEU A 119 17.74 8.35 6.43
C LEU A 119 18.47 9.28 7.38
N LYS A 120 19.78 9.43 7.16
CA LYS A 120 20.63 10.37 7.88
C LYS A 120 21.32 11.33 6.93
N VAL A 121 21.23 12.63 7.23
CA VAL A 121 21.86 13.69 6.45
C VAL A 121 22.72 14.52 7.40
N ASN A 122 24.01 14.67 7.08
CA ASN A 122 24.96 15.42 7.92
C ASN A 122 25.00 14.99 9.41
N GLY A 123 24.67 13.73 9.70
CA GLY A 123 24.63 13.18 11.06
C GLY A 123 23.30 13.37 11.80
N GLU A 124 22.34 14.11 11.22
CA GLU A 124 20.97 14.20 11.72
C GLU A 124 20.12 13.06 11.15
N THR A 125 19.33 12.40 11.99
CA THR A 125 18.35 11.38 11.55
C THR A 125 17.08 12.09 11.09
N TRP A 126 16.74 11.93 9.81
CA TRP A 126 15.52 12.48 9.21
C TRP A 126 14.41 11.43 9.13
N LEU A 127 14.79 10.16 8.97
CA LEU A 127 13.88 9.01 9.08
C LEU A 127 14.54 7.97 9.99
N ASP A 128 13.85 7.56 11.05
CA ASP A 128 14.33 6.56 12.00
C ASP A 128 13.83 5.16 11.64
N PHE A 129 14.68 4.15 11.81
CA PHE A 129 14.38 2.76 11.48
C PHE A 129 13.18 2.21 12.25
N ASP A 130 13.13 2.45 13.56
CA ASP A 130 12.09 1.86 14.41
C ASP A 130 10.73 2.50 14.10
N ASP A 131 10.71 3.82 13.88
CA ASP A 131 9.50 4.56 13.49
C ASP A 131 9.01 4.17 12.07
N ALA A 132 9.94 4.05 11.12
CA ALA A 132 9.62 3.63 9.75
C ALA A 132 9.05 2.20 9.74
N ARG A 133 9.71 1.28 10.44
CA ARG A 133 9.25 -0.11 10.61
C ARG A 133 7.86 -0.17 11.24
N ALA A 134 7.65 0.54 12.35
CA ALA A 134 6.37 0.54 13.05
C ALA A 134 5.24 1.11 12.16
N SER A 135 5.53 2.15 11.39
CA SER A 135 4.56 2.77 10.47
C SER A 135 4.18 1.85 9.31
N ILE A 136 5.15 1.17 8.70
CA ILE A 136 4.91 0.17 7.65
C ILE A 136 4.13 -1.02 8.21
N GLU A 137 4.50 -1.52 9.39
CA GLU A 137 3.79 -2.63 10.04
C GLU A 137 2.34 -2.26 10.38
N LYS A 138 2.10 -1.05 10.88
CA LYS A 138 0.76 -0.52 11.12
C LYS A 138 -0.05 -0.46 9.82
N ASN A 139 0.53 0.04 8.73
CA ASN A 139 -0.14 0.08 7.43
C ASN A 139 -0.51 -1.33 6.92
N ASN A 140 0.41 -2.29 7.04
CA ASN A 140 0.15 -3.69 6.70
C ASN A 140 -0.98 -4.30 7.53
N ASN A 141 -1.05 -3.97 8.81
CA ASN A 141 -2.11 -4.44 9.69
C ASN A 141 -3.47 -3.87 9.28
N ILE A 142 -3.53 -2.58 8.90
CA ILE A 142 -4.75 -1.96 8.38
C ILE A 142 -5.21 -2.67 7.09
N ILE A 143 -4.31 -2.87 6.13
CA ILE A 143 -4.61 -3.60 4.88
C ILE A 143 -5.11 -5.02 5.17
N THR A 144 -4.51 -5.69 6.16
CA THR A 144 -4.94 -7.03 6.59
C THR A 144 -6.36 -7.03 7.14
N ILE A 145 -6.70 -6.06 8.00
CA ILE A 145 -8.05 -5.90 8.56
C ILE A 145 -9.07 -5.65 7.45
N VAL A 146 -8.74 -4.76 6.50
CA VAL A 146 -9.57 -4.49 5.31
C VAL A 146 -9.78 -5.78 4.50
N GLY A 147 -8.73 -6.57 4.29
CA GLY A 147 -8.81 -7.85 3.59
C GLY A 147 -9.78 -8.84 4.27
N TYR A 148 -9.74 -8.94 5.60
CA TYR A 148 -10.71 -9.76 6.35
C TYR A 148 -12.14 -9.26 6.22
N ILE A 149 -12.37 -7.95 6.28
CA ILE A 149 -13.70 -7.36 6.09
C ILE A 149 -14.23 -7.66 4.68
N MET A 150 -13.39 -7.49 3.66
CA MET A 150 -13.76 -7.79 2.26
C MET A 150 -14.13 -9.25 2.06
N LEU A 151 -13.38 -10.18 2.65
CA LEU A 151 -13.72 -11.61 2.60
C LEU A 151 -15.06 -11.91 3.28
N GLY A 152 -15.28 -11.38 4.47
CA GLY A 152 -16.53 -11.56 5.20
C GLY A 152 -17.74 -11.06 4.39
N LEU A 153 -17.64 -9.84 3.84
CA LEU A 153 -18.67 -9.28 2.98
C LEU A 153 -18.86 -10.11 1.71
N GLY A 154 -17.78 -10.51 1.05
CA GLY A 154 -17.84 -11.28 -0.18
C GLY A 154 -18.55 -12.63 -0.01
N VAL A 155 -18.29 -13.32 1.10
CA VAL A 155 -19.00 -14.56 1.49
C VAL A 155 -20.48 -14.30 1.72
N ILE A 156 -20.85 -13.24 2.45
CA ILE A 156 -22.25 -12.87 2.70
C ILE A 156 -22.97 -12.60 1.36
N PHE A 157 -22.35 -11.84 0.46
CA PHE A 157 -22.90 -11.53 -0.86
C PHE A 157 -23.11 -12.80 -1.70
N ALA A 158 -22.11 -13.69 -1.76
CA ALA A 158 -22.21 -14.95 -2.49
C ALA A 158 -23.33 -15.85 -1.94
N ILE A 159 -23.42 -16.02 -0.62
CA ILE A 159 -24.47 -16.83 0.01
C ILE A 159 -25.86 -16.23 -0.24
N SER A 160 -26.00 -14.90 -0.10
CA SER A 160 -27.28 -14.20 -0.31
C SER A 160 -27.81 -14.29 -1.76
N ALA A 161 -26.92 -14.51 -2.73
CA ALA A 161 -27.28 -14.75 -4.12
C ALA A 161 -27.76 -16.19 -4.37
N ILE A 162 -27.17 -17.14 -3.65
CA ILE A 162 -27.40 -18.58 -3.82
C ILE A 162 -28.75 -19.01 -3.22
N ILE A 163 -29.10 -18.53 -2.02
CA ILE A 163 -30.35 -18.87 -1.31
C ILE A 163 -31.61 -18.69 -2.19
N PRO A 164 -31.86 -17.51 -2.81
CA PRO A 164 -33.03 -17.33 -3.66
C PRO A 164 -32.97 -18.14 -4.97
N MET A 165 -31.77 -18.45 -5.48
CA MET A 165 -31.60 -19.21 -6.72
C MET A 165 -32.01 -20.69 -6.55
N PHE A 166 -31.76 -21.28 -5.38
CA PHE A 166 -32.22 -22.62 -5.03
C PHE A 166 -33.74 -22.69 -4.79
N PHE A 167 -34.34 -21.67 -4.17
CA PHE A 167 -35.80 -21.61 -3.96
C PHE A 167 -36.58 -21.45 -5.28
N VAL A 168 -36.09 -20.65 -6.23
CA VAL A 168 -36.75 -20.47 -7.55
C VAL A 168 -36.70 -21.76 -8.39
N LYS A 169 -35.64 -22.55 -8.26
CA LYS A 169 -35.50 -23.81 -9.02
C LYS A 169 -36.38 -24.93 -8.47
N GLY A 170 -36.69 -24.92 -7.16
CA GLY A 170 -37.60 -25.87 -6.52
C GLY A 170 -39.08 -25.70 -6.91
N SER A 171 -39.51 -24.47 -7.24
CA SER A 171 -40.91 -24.17 -7.60
C SER A 171 -41.29 -24.50 -9.06
N ARG A 172 -40.32 -24.86 -9.92
CA ARG A 172 -40.55 -25.22 -11.33
C ARG A 172 -40.56 -26.74 -11.58
N GLY A 173 -40.56 -27.52 -10.51
CA GLY A 173 -40.50 -28.99 -10.53
C GLY A 173 -41.75 -29.68 -9.98
N GLU A 174 -42.93 -29.07 -10.13
CA GLU A 174 -44.24 -29.71 -9.94
C GLU A 174 -45.10 -29.53 -11.20
#